data_AF-A0A2T6AFE8-F1
#
_entry.id   AF-A0A2T6AFE8-F1
#
_cell.length_a   1.000
_cell.length_b   1.000
_cell.length_c   1.000
_cell.angle_alpha   90.00
_cell.angle_beta   90.00
_cell.angle_gamma   90.00
#
_symmetry.space_group_name_H-M   'P 1'
#
loop_
_entity.id
_entity.type
_entity.pdbx_description
1 polymer ?
#
loop_
_entity_poly.entity_id
_entity_poly.type
_entity_poly.pdbx_seq_one_letter_code
_entity_poly.pdbx_strand_id
1 'polypeptide(L)'
;MAKPAKCISVEKARELQDNWKKSRGKEIENAQGYQDTREFWYSLEELQEYLDYVREESAKQEIKKPGIRIYFASYPKSNQKKSYSTVFLAPTKESSSGEEVEAVANQENNYEIDPFNLSTGGEPPINY
;
A
#
# COMPACT_ATOMS: atom_id res chain seq x y z
N MET A 1 5.42 17.95 17.20
CA MET A 1 6.15 16.91 16.45
C MET A 1 6.80 17.54 15.23
N ALA A 2 8.02 17.15 14.87
CA ALA A 2 8.66 17.63 13.64
C ALA A 2 8.09 16.88 12.42
N LYS A 3 8.11 17.53 11.24
CA LYS A 3 7.72 16.90 9.97
C LYS A 3 8.64 15.69 9.69
N PRO A 4 8.11 14.49 9.41
CA PRO A 4 8.93 13.34 9.06
C PRO A 4 9.82 13.60 7.84
N ALA A 5 11.06 13.09 7.86
CA ALA A 5 12.07 13.36 6.84
C ALA A 5 11.69 12.90 5.42
N LYS A 6 10.83 11.88 5.31
CA LYS A 6 10.39 11.31 4.03
C LYS A 6 9.11 11.96 3.46
N CYS A 7 8.54 12.97 4.12
CA CYS A 7 7.39 13.69 3.60
C CYS A 7 7.78 14.60 2.42
N ILE A 8 7.13 14.43 1.27
CA ILE A 8 7.29 15.29 0.08
C ILE A 8 6.41 16.54 0.16
N SER A 9 6.56 17.46 -0.81
CA SER A 9 5.65 18.61 -0.96
C SER A 9 4.38 18.23 -1.72
N VAL A 10 3.34 19.06 -1.61
CA VAL A 10 2.07 18.87 -2.33
C VAL A 10 2.29 18.94 -3.85
N GLU A 11 3.13 19.86 -4.31
CA GLU A 11 3.48 19.99 -5.73
C GLU A 11 4.14 18.73 -6.26
N LYS A 12 5.06 18.14 -5.47
CA LYS A 12 5.74 16.92 -5.88
C LYS A 12 4.78 15.73 -5.95
N ALA A 13 3.87 15.62 -4.99
CA ALA A 13 2.85 14.57 -5.00
C ALA A 13 1.88 14.71 -6.20
N ARG A 14 1.48 15.94 -6.55
CA ARG A 14 0.68 16.21 -7.76
C ARG A 14 1.41 15.83 -9.04
N GLU A 15 2.68 16.18 -9.17
CA GLU A 15 3.52 15.81 -10.31
C GLU A 15 3.61 14.28 -10.48
N LEU A 16 3.79 13.55 -9.38
CA LEU A 16 3.81 12.09 -9.39
C LEU A 16 2.47 11.48 -9.84
N GLN A 17 1.34 12.01 -9.36
CA GLN A 17 0.03 11.54 -9.81
C GLN A 17 -0.19 11.86 -11.30
N ASP A 18 0.17 13.06 -11.76
CA ASP A 18 0.06 13.46 -13.16
C ASP A 18 0.87 12.56 -14.08
N ASN A 19 2.09 12.18 -13.68
CA ASN A 19 2.93 11.24 -14.42
C ASN A 19 2.29 9.84 -14.47
N TRP A 20 1.67 9.37 -13.39
CA TRP A 20 0.93 8.10 -13.39
C TRP A 20 -0.28 8.14 -14.34
N LYS A 21 -1.08 9.22 -14.29
CA LYS A 21 -2.26 9.40 -15.16
C LYS A 21 -1.90 9.38 -16.64
N LYS A 22 -0.79 10.04 -17.01
CA LYS A 22 -0.32 10.13 -18.40
C LYS A 22 0.36 8.86 -18.90
N SER A 23 0.71 7.93 -18.01
CA SER A 23 1.37 6.66 -18.35
C SER A 23 0.47 5.46 -18.03
N ARG A 24 0.73 4.80 -16.89
CA ARG A 24 0.06 3.56 -16.43
C ARG A 24 -1.45 3.70 -16.39
N GLY A 25 -1.96 4.84 -15.93
CA GLY A 25 -3.40 5.09 -15.88
C GLY A 25 -4.06 4.99 -17.26
N LYS A 26 -3.40 5.56 -18.28
CA LYS A 26 -3.89 5.53 -19.66
C LYS A 26 -3.81 4.11 -20.25
N GLU A 27 -2.75 3.37 -19.98
CA GLU A 27 -2.60 1.98 -20.44
C GLU A 27 -3.68 1.07 -19.83
N ILE A 28 -3.93 1.20 -18.53
CA ILE A 28 -4.98 0.45 -17.82
C ILE A 28 -6.36 0.83 -18.37
N GLU A 29 -6.65 2.12 -18.49
CA GLU A 29 -7.94 2.59 -19.00
C GLU A 29 -8.22 2.07 -20.41
N ASN A 30 -7.23 2.12 -21.30
CA ASN A 30 -7.34 1.59 -22.66
C ASN A 30 -7.59 0.07 -22.66
N ALA A 31 -6.92 -0.68 -21.79
CA ALA A 31 -7.06 -2.13 -21.72
C ALA A 31 -8.38 -2.58 -21.07
N GLN A 32 -8.85 -1.84 -20.07
CA GLN A 32 -10.04 -2.17 -19.28
C GLN A 32 -11.33 -1.59 -19.88
N GLY A 33 -11.24 -0.51 -20.65
CA GLY A 33 -12.38 0.23 -21.19
C GLY A 33 -13.07 1.12 -20.15
N TYR A 34 -12.43 1.38 -19.02
CA TYR A 34 -12.90 2.29 -17.97
C TYR A 34 -11.74 2.85 -17.16
N GLN A 35 -11.92 4.03 -16.57
CA GLN A 35 -10.95 4.61 -15.64
C GLN A 35 -10.88 3.79 -14.35
N ASP A 36 -9.71 3.22 -14.07
CA ASP A 36 -9.44 2.41 -12.87
C ASP A 36 -9.12 3.26 -11.63
N THR A 37 -9.25 2.66 -10.44
CA THR A 37 -8.87 3.25 -9.16
C THR A 37 -7.36 3.50 -9.09
N ARG A 38 -6.97 4.63 -8.50
CA ARG A 38 -5.55 5.04 -8.32
C ARG A 38 -5.26 5.69 -6.97
N GLU A 39 -6.25 5.72 -6.10
CA GLU A 39 -6.16 6.29 -4.77
C GLU A 39 -6.90 5.37 -3.81
N PHE A 40 -6.36 5.29 -2.60
CA PHE A 40 -6.70 4.26 -1.63
C PHE A 40 -6.77 4.96 -0.29
N TRP A 41 -7.99 5.25 0.16
CA TRP A 41 -8.21 5.96 1.41
C TRP A 41 -8.36 4.99 2.58
N TYR A 42 -7.74 5.37 3.70
CA TYR A 42 -7.95 4.80 5.02
C TYR A 42 -8.17 5.95 6.01
N SER A 43 -9.05 5.77 6.97
CA SER A 43 -9.09 6.59 8.18
C SER A 43 -7.78 6.45 8.95
N LEU A 44 -7.44 7.48 9.72
CA LEU A 44 -6.26 7.42 10.57
C LEU A 44 -6.44 6.38 11.67
N GLU A 45 -7.67 6.24 12.16
CA GLU A 45 -8.06 5.30 13.19
C GLU A 45 -7.87 3.84 12.74
N GLU A 46 -8.42 3.44 11.59
CA GLU A 46 -8.29 2.05 11.13
C GLU A 46 -6.84 1.70 10.73
N LEU A 47 -6.11 2.67 10.16
CA LEU A 47 -4.71 2.46 9.82
C LEU A 47 -3.87 2.31 11.08
N GLN A 48 -4.13 3.12 12.10
CA GLN A 48 -3.44 3.01 13.38
C GLN A 48 -3.77 1.69 14.08
N GLU A 49 -5.05 1.28 14.10
CA GLU A 49 -5.48 -0.01 14.66
C GLU A 49 -4.72 -1.17 14.02
N TYR A 50 -4.61 -1.19 12.68
CA TYR A 50 -3.84 -2.22 11.99
C TYR A 50 -2.34 -2.16 12.31
N LEU A 51 -1.75 -0.96 12.39
CA LEU A 51 -0.34 -0.82 12.77
C LEU A 51 -0.06 -1.27 14.20
N ASP A 52 -1.01 -1.08 15.12
CA ASP A 52 -0.94 -1.55 16.50
C ASP A 52 -1.02 -3.08 16.55
N TYR A 53 -1.99 -3.68 15.84
CA TYR A 53 -2.10 -5.14 15.66
C TYR A 53 -0.78 -5.75 15.15
N VAL A 54 -0.20 -5.19 14.09
CA VAL A 54 1.08 -5.69 13.54
C VAL A 54 2.21 -5.60 14.56
N ARG A 55 2.30 -4.51 15.34
CA ARG A 55 3.32 -4.39 16.39
C ARG A 55 3.13 -5.42 17.50
N GLU A 56 1.91 -5.64 17.95
CA GLU A 56 1.61 -6.60 19.01
C GLU A 56 1.93 -8.04 18.58
N GLU A 57 1.50 -8.46 17.39
CA GLU A 57 1.80 -9.80 16.88
C GLU A 57 3.30 -9.99 16.60
N SER A 58 3.97 -8.95 16.10
CA SER A 58 5.42 -8.98 15.88
C SER A 58 6.20 -9.10 17.20
N ALA A 59 5.74 -8.42 18.27
CA ALA A 59 6.35 -8.52 19.58
C ALA A 59 6.23 -9.93 20.18
N LYS A 60 5.09 -10.61 19.97
CA LYS A 60 4.89 -12.02 20.38
C LYS A 60 5.86 -12.97 19.66
N GLN A 61 6.32 -12.60 18.47
CA GLN A 61 7.26 -13.36 17.63
C GLN A 61 8.73 -12.89 17.81
N GLU A 62 9.01 -12.00 18.76
CA GLU A 62 10.35 -11.42 19.00
C GLU A 62 10.97 -10.68 17.80
N ILE A 63 10.14 -10.22 16.85
CA ILE A 63 10.53 -9.43 15.68
C ILE A 63 10.88 -8.01 16.14
N LYS A 64 12.10 -7.55 15.87
CA LYS A 64 12.62 -6.28 16.41
C LYS A 64 12.28 -5.08 15.55
N LYS A 65 12.16 -5.28 14.23
CA LYS A 65 11.92 -4.21 13.25
C LYS A 65 10.78 -4.61 12.31
N PRO A 66 9.55 -4.78 12.83
CA PRO A 66 8.42 -5.03 11.97
C PRO A 66 8.19 -3.86 11.02
N GLY A 67 7.71 -4.16 9.82
CA GLY A 67 7.39 -3.18 8.81
C GLY A 67 6.10 -3.49 8.08
N ILE A 68 5.75 -2.61 7.15
CA ILE A 68 4.59 -2.78 6.26
C ILE A 68 5.07 -2.67 4.82
N ARG A 69 4.66 -3.63 4.00
CA ARG A 69 4.81 -3.61 2.55
C ARG A 69 3.44 -3.43 1.90
N ILE A 70 3.35 -2.52 0.94
CA ILE A 70 2.10 -2.27 0.21
C ILE A 70 2.19 -2.95 -1.15
N TYR A 71 1.20 -3.78 -1.47
CA TYR A 71 1.08 -4.47 -2.76
C TYR A 71 -0.04 -3.86 -3.58
N PHE A 72 0.21 -3.66 -4.88
CA PHE A 72 -0.86 -3.47 -5.85
C PHE A 72 -1.58 -4.80 -6.09
N ALA A 73 -2.90 -4.78 -6.08
CA ALA A 73 -3.76 -5.91 -6.34
C ALA A 73 -5.00 -5.48 -7.13
N SER A 74 -5.87 -6.41 -7.49
CA SER A 74 -7.17 -6.12 -8.08
C SER A 74 -8.22 -7.07 -7.55
N TYR A 75 -9.46 -6.59 -7.43
CA TYR A 75 -10.58 -7.47 -7.13
C TYR A 75 -10.90 -8.34 -8.35
N PRO A 76 -11.38 -9.58 -8.17
CA PRO A 76 -11.78 -10.42 -9.29
C PRO A 76 -12.90 -9.76 -10.08
N LYS A 77 -12.87 -9.91 -11.40
CA LYS A 77 -13.99 -9.51 -12.25
C LYS A 77 -15.20 -10.38 -11.89
N SER A 78 -16.33 -9.74 -11.60
CA SER A 78 -17.61 -10.43 -11.43
C SER A 78 -18.67 -9.78 -12.31
N ASN A 79 -19.82 -10.45 -12.48
CA ASN A 79 -20.90 -9.95 -13.34
C ASN A 79 -21.48 -8.60 -12.89
N GLN A 80 -21.24 -8.21 -11.63
CA GLN A 80 -21.82 -7.00 -11.02
C GLN A 80 -20.78 -5.95 -10.63
N LYS A 81 -19.47 -6.26 -10.64
CA LYS A 81 -18.41 -5.34 -10.22
C LYS A 81 -17.21 -5.40 -11.15
N LYS A 82 -16.67 -4.23 -11.49
CA LYS A 82 -15.42 -4.14 -12.26
C LYS A 82 -14.25 -4.66 -11.42
N SER A 83 -13.19 -5.08 -12.10
CA SER A 83 -11.96 -5.59 -11.48
C SER A 83 -11.06 -4.43 -11.06
N TYR A 84 -11.61 -3.52 -10.25
CA TYR A 84 -10.88 -2.31 -9.85
C TYR A 84 -9.61 -2.67 -9.09
N SER A 85 -8.55 -1.89 -9.35
CA SER A 85 -7.32 -1.95 -8.59
C SER A 85 -7.58 -1.67 -7.11
N THR A 86 -6.82 -2.33 -6.25
CA THR A 86 -6.77 -2.11 -4.80
C THR A 86 -5.32 -2.18 -4.34
N VAL A 87 -5.08 -1.87 -3.07
CA VAL A 87 -3.85 -2.22 -2.37
C VAL A 87 -4.16 -3.03 -1.12
N PHE A 88 -3.20 -3.83 -0.69
CA PHE A 88 -3.20 -4.39 0.64
C PHE A 88 -1.86 -4.16 1.32
N LEU A 89 -1.91 -4.02 2.64
CA LEU A 89 -0.78 -3.83 3.52
C LEU A 89 -0.41 -5.19 4.10
N ALA A 90 0.83 -5.61 3.88
CA ALA A 90 1.37 -6.87 4.37
C ALA A 90 2.42 -6.60 5.45
N PRO A 91 2.38 -7.29 6.60
CA PRO A 91 3.42 -7.19 7.62
C PRO A 91 4.75 -7.74 7.10
N THR A 92 5.86 -7.19 7.59
CA THR A 92 7.22 -7.69 7.26
C THR A 92 8.03 -7.98 8.52
N LYS A 93 9.00 -8.88 8.38
CA LYS A 93 10.00 -9.23 9.40
C LYS A 93 11.40 -9.24 8.81
N GLU A 94 12.42 -9.13 9.66
CA GLU A 94 13.81 -9.29 9.25
C GLU A 94 14.03 -10.64 8.56
N SER A 95 14.70 -10.64 7.42
CA SER A 95 15.07 -11.87 6.71
C SER A 95 16.17 -12.60 7.46
N SER A 96 16.13 -13.94 7.43
CA SER A 96 17.12 -14.81 8.06
C SER A 96 18.50 -14.81 7.40
N SER A 97 18.66 -14.15 6.24
CA SER A 97 19.96 -14.00 5.56
C SER A 97 20.81 -12.96 6.29
N GLY A 98 21.80 -13.42 7.07
CA GLY A 98 22.66 -12.60 7.94
C GLY A 98 23.65 -11.64 7.25
N GLU A 99 23.33 -11.09 6.07
CA GLU A 99 24.13 -10.04 5.45
C GLU A 99 23.56 -8.68 5.80
N GLU A 100 24.32 -7.80 6.46
CA GLU A 100 23.93 -6.41 6.70
C GLU A 100 23.98 -5.59 5.40
N VAL A 101 22.98 -5.77 4.53
CA VAL A 101 22.69 -4.87 3.42
C VAL A 101 21.59 -3.91 3.89
N GLU A 102 21.61 -2.67 3.39
CA GLU A 102 20.73 -1.57 3.80
C GLU A 102 19.32 -2.03 4.22
N ALA A 103 18.87 -1.61 5.41
CA ALA A 103 17.76 -2.18 6.19
C ALA A 103 16.41 -2.41 5.49
N VAL A 104 16.20 -1.90 4.27
CA VAL A 104 15.02 -2.16 3.41
C VAL A 104 15.13 -3.43 2.57
N ALA A 105 16.34 -3.90 2.24
CA ALA A 105 16.53 -5.08 1.39
C ALA A 105 16.34 -6.41 2.13
N ASN A 106 16.54 -6.41 3.45
CA ASN A 106 16.46 -7.61 4.31
C ASN A 106 15.13 -7.73 5.06
N GLN A 107 14.02 -7.29 4.47
CA GLN A 107 12.69 -7.45 5.06
C GLN A 107 11.89 -8.40 4.17
N GLU A 108 11.43 -9.52 4.71
CA GLU A 108 10.52 -10.44 4.04
C GLU A 108 9.09 -10.26 4.54
N ASN A 109 8.11 -10.73 3.78
CA ASN A 109 6.73 -10.72 4.28
C ASN A 109 6.61 -11.66 5.48
N ASN A 110 5.91 -11.21 6.51
CA ASN A 110 5.49 -12.08 7.58
C ASN A 110 4.10 -12.64 7.27
N TYR A 111 4.06 -13.89 6.82
CA TYR A 111 2.82 -14.60 6.48
C TYR A 111 2.07 -15.15 7.70
N GLU A 112 2.60 -14.98 8.91
CA GLU A 112 1.96 -15.38 10.17
C GLU A 112 1.07 -14.28 10.76
N ILE A 113 1.10 -13.07 10.17
CA ILE A 113 0.27 -11.93 10.57
C ILE A 113 -0.58 -11.54 9.36
N ASP A 114 -1.89 -11.38 9.58
CA ASP A 114 -2.84 -11.17 8.49
C ASP A 114 -2.61 -9.82 7.77
N PRO A 115 -2.74 -9.79 6.42
CA PRO A 115 -2.68 -8.56 5.65
C PRO A 115 -3.98 -7.76 5.76
N PHE A 116 -3.88 -6.43 5.65
CA PHE A 116 -5.02 -5.52 5.67
C PHE A 116 -5.36 -4.99 4.28
N ASN A 117 -6.62 -5.13 3.89
CA ASN A 117 -7.22 -4.60 2.66
C ASN A 117 -8.53 -3.90 3.06
N LEU A 118 -9.15 -3.17 2.12
CA LEU A 118 -10.40 -2.38 2.19
C LEU A 118 -10.20 -0.87 2.07
N SER A 119 -9.19 -0.43 1.32
CA SER A 119 -9.14 0.97 0.92
C SER A 119 -10.42 1.34 0.16
N THR A 120 -11.08 2.41 0.58
CA THR A 120 -12.19 2.96 -0.21
C THR A 120 -11.59 3.84 -1.31
N GLY A 121 -11.80 3.46 -2.57
CA GLY A 121 -11.42 4.27 -3.72
C GLY A 121 -12.66 4.90 -4.36
N GLY A 122 -12.53 6.13 -4.83
CA GLY A 122 -13.58 6.85 -5.55
C GLY A 122 -13.84 6.28 -6.94
N GLU A 123 -15.11 6.22 -7.32
CA GLU A 123 -15.57 5.96 -8.68
C GLU A 123 -16.36 7.19 -9.19
N PRO A 124 -15.75 8.11 -9.99
CA PRO A 124 -14.39 8.10 -10.52
C PRO A 124 -13.32 8.47 -9.47
N PRO A 125 -12.05 8.10 -9.71
CA PRO A 125 -10.95 8.38 -8.79
C PRO A 125 -10.74 9.87 -8.52
N ILE A 126 -10.37 10.20 -7.28
CA ILE A 126 -10.05 11.57 -6.87
C ILE A 126 -8.67 11.99 -7.39
N ASN A 127 -8.56 13.22 -7.90
CA ASN A 127 -7.28 13.82 -8.27
C ASN A 127 -6.57 14.40 -7.04
N TYR A 128 -5.26 14.27 -7.01
CA TYR A 128 -4.38 14.86 -6.01
C TYR A 128 -4.00 16.30 -6.40
#